data_AF-A0A415L5R3-F1
#
_entry.id   AF-A0A415L5R3-F1
#
_cell.length_a   1.000
_cell.length_b   1.000
_cell.length_c   1.000
_cell.angle_alpha   90.00
_cell.angle_beta   90.00
_cell.angle_gamma   90.00
#
_symmetry.space_group_name_H-M   'P 1'
#
loop_
_entity.id
_entity.type
_entity.pdbx_description
1 polymer ?
#
loop_
_entity_poly.entity_id
_entity_poly.type
_entity_poly.pdbx_seq_one_letter_code
_entity_poly.pdbx_strand_id
1 'polypeptide(L)'
;MNIAYRFRIYPTEEQKILLGKTFGCCRFLYNQMLNDKIQEYKKSKTMLKNTPAMYKKTYSFLKEVDSLALANVQLHLEKAYKNFFRDPKVGFPRFKSKHHSK
;
A
#
# COMPACT_ATOMS: atom_id res chain seq x y z
N MET A 1 -18.49 -3.19 -29.36
CA MET A 1 -18.83 -4.16 -28.30
C MET A 1 -17.57 -4.41 -27.49
N ASN A 2 -17.52 -4.02 -26.21
CA ASN A 2 -16.39 -4.37 -25.34
C ASN A 2 -16.66 -5.75 -24.75
N ILE A 3 -15.85 -6.74 -25.14
CA ILE A 3 -15.92 -8.09 -24.59
C ILE A 3 -15.00 -8.13 -23.36
N ALA A 4 -15.54 -8.50 -22.20
CA ALA A 4 -14.76 -8.71 -20.99
C ALA A 4 -14.71 -10.20 -20.68
N TYR A 5 -13.50 -10.72 -20.45
CA TYR A 5 -13.29 -12.11 -20.06
C TYR A 5 -13.06 -12.22 -18.55
N ARG A 6 -13.67 -13.22 -17.92
CA ARG A 6 -13.49 -13.53 -16.50
C ARG A 6 -12.89 -14.92 -16.37
N PHE A 7 -11.72 -15.00 -15.74
CA PHE A 7 -11.02 -16.27 -15.51
C PHE A 7 -10.80 -16.51 -14.02
N ARG A 8 -10.80 -17.78 -13.62
CA ARG A 8 -10.34 -18.21 -12.30
C ARG A 8 -8.92 -18.75 -12.42
N ILE A 9 -8.02 -18.20 -11.62
CA ILE A 9 -6.65 -18.71 -11.51
C ILE A 9 -6.56 -19.82 -10.47
N TYR A 10 -5.69 -20.80 -10.71
CA TYR A 10 -5.39 -21.91 -9.80
C TYR A 10 -3.88 -21.90 -9.53
N PRO A 11 -3.43 -21.09 -8.55
CA PRO A 11 -2.01 -20.94 -8.30
C PRO A 11 -1.39 -22.19 -7.68
N THR A 12 -0.12 -22.46 -8.03
CA THR A 12 0.71 -23.45 -7.33
C THR A 12 1.00 -23.02 -5.89
N GLU A 13 1.52 -23.92 -5.05
CA GLU A 13 1.88 -23.58 -3.66
C GLU A 13 2.90 -22.42 -3.59
N GLU A 14 3.91 -22.43 -4.46
CA GLU A 14 4.90 -21.35 -4.55
C GLU A 14 4.24 -20.00 -4.90
N GLN A 15 3.29 -20.01 -5.85
CA GLN A 15 2.54 -18.81 -6.24
C GLN A 15 1.65 -18.32 -5.09
N LYS A 16 1.00 -19.22 -4.34
CA LYS A 16 0.20 -18.84 -3.16
C LYS A 16 1.08 -18.16 -2.10
N ILE A 17 2.27 -18.70 -1.86
CA ILE A 17 3.25 -18.10 -0.94
C ILE A 17 3.67 -16.73 -1.42
N LEU A 18 4.04 -16.58 -2.71
CA LEU A 18 4.46 -15.31 -3.28
C LEU A 18 3.35 -14.25 -3.22
N LEU A 19 2.10 -14.62 -3.54
CA LEU A 19 0.94 -13.74 -3.40
C LEU A 19 0.73 -13.32 -1.95
N GLY A 20 0.80 -14.26 -1.01
CA GLY A 20 0.70 -14.00 0.43
C GLY A 20 1.76 -13.01 0.92
N LYS A 21 3.03 -13.22 0.52
CA LYS A 21 4.14 -12.29 0.81
C LYS A 21 3.87 -10.91 0.20
N THR A 22 3.44 -10.86 -1.06
CA THR A 22 3.16 -9.61 -1.79
C THR A 22 2.07 -8.80 -1.10
N PHE A 23 0.92 -9.41 -0.80
CA PHE A 23 -0.17 -8.74 -0.10
C PHE A 23 0.22 -8.31 1.32
N GLY A 24 0.99 -9.15 2.02
CA GLY A 24 1.56 -8.84 3.33
C GLY A 24 2.46 -7.60 3.30
N CYS A 25 3.43 -7.58 2.38
CA CYS A 25 4.37 -6.48 2.19
C CYS A 25 3.65 -5.19 1.80
N CYS A 26 2.72 -5.25 0.85
CA CYS A 26 1.96 -4.07 0.42
C CYS A 26 1.13 -3.48 1.56
N ARG A 27 0.46 -4.32 2.36
CA ARG A 27 -0.32 -3.87 3.52
C ARG A 27 0.57 -3.29 4.61
N PHE A 28 1.68 -3.95 4.93
CA PHE A 28 2.66 -3.45 5.89
C PHE A 28 3.19 -2.09 5.46
N LEU A 29 3.70 -1.97 4.23
CA LEU A 29 4.30 -0.74 3.71
C LEU A 29 3.29 0.41 3.71
N TYR A 30 2.04 0.17 3.28
CA TYR A 30 0.99 1.19 3.32
C TYR A 30 0.80 1.74 4.74
N ASN A 31 0.67 0.84 5.72
CA ASN A 31 0.43 1.21 7.10
C ASN A 31 1.64 1.94 7.69
N GLN A 32 2.86 1.47 7.41
CA GLN A 32 4.08 2.13 7.87
C GLN A 32 4.20 3.54 7.28
N MET A 33 4.00 3.70 5.97
CA MET A 33 4.06 4.99 5.29
C MET A 33 3.01 5.97 5.81
N LEU A 34 1.80 5.49 6.09
CA LEU A 34 0.72 6.28 6.69
C LEU A 34 1.09 6.72 8.11
N ASN A 35 1.59 5.80 8.94
CA ASN A 35 2.02 6.12 10.30
C ASN A 35 3.10 7.19 10.30
N ASP A 36 4.15 7.04 9.49
CA ASP A 36 5.27 7.99 9.48
C ASP A 36 4.82 9.38 9.03
N LYS A 37 3.91 9.47 8.04
CA LYS A 37 3.29 10.75 7.66
C LYS A 37 2.49 11.37 8.81
N ILE A 38 1.74 10.57 9.58
CA ILE A 38 0.99 11.05 10.75
C ILE A 38 1.94 11.58 11.83
N GLN A 39 3.01 10.84 12.13
CA GLN A 39 3.98 11.25 13.16
C GLN A 39 4.74 12.51 12.75
N GLU A 40 5.20 12.58 11.49
CA GLU A 40 5.88 13.76 10.98
C GLU A 40 4.97 14.99 11.05
N TYR A 41 3.72 14.85 10.61
CA TYR A 41 2.76 15.95 10.66
C TYR A 41 2.44 16.39 12.10
N LYS A 42 2.38 15.46 13.06
CA LYS A 42 2.22 15.81 14.49
C LYS A 42 3.39 16.64 15.02
N LYS A 43 4.61 16.32 14.59
CA LYS A 43 5.85 16.96 15.06
C LYS A 43 6.13 18.30 14.39
N SER A 44 6.09 18.35 13.06
CA SER A 44 6.56 19.50 12.28
C SER A 44 5.45 20.23 11.52
N LYS A 45 4.21 19.69 11.52
CA LYS A 45 3.10 20.16 10.67
C LYS A 45 3.40 20.11 9.17
N THR A 46 4.43 19.37 8.78
CA THR A 46 4.79 19.16 7.37
C THR A 46 4.40 17.76 6.91
N MET A 47 4.27 17.59 5.60
CA MET A 47 3.94 16.30 4.99
C MET A 47 5.22 15.57 4.58
N LEU A 48 5.47 14.41 5.19
CA LEU A 48 6.60 13.56 4.85
C LEU A 48 6.51 13.05 3.40
N LYS A 49 7.58 13.21 2.62
CA LYS A 49 7.74 12.59 1.30
C LYS A 49 8.58 11.33 1.43
N ASN A 50 7.92 10.19 1.61
CA ASN A 50 8.55 8.89 1.77
C ASN A 50 8.37 8.02 0.51
N THR A 51 9.39 7.22 0.19
CA THR A 51 9.37 6.29 -0.95
C THR A 51 9.61 4.85 -0.48
N PRO A 52 9.12 3.83 -1.20
CA PRO A 52 9.37 2.42 -0.87
C PRO A 52 10.84 2.08 -0.70
N ALA A 53 11.74 2.75 -1.44
CA ALA A 53 13.18 2.53 -1.35
C ALA A 53 13.76 2.83 0.04
N MET A 54 13.22 3.81 0.76
CA MET A 54 13.64 4.13 2.13
C MET A 54 13.39 2.95 3.07
N TYR A 55 12.23 2.31 2.93
CA TYR A 55 11.81 1.19 3.76
C TYR A 55 12.55 -0.10 3.44
N LYS A 56 12.96 -0.32 2.20
CA LYS A 56 13.74 -1.51 1.80
C LYS A 56 15.12 -1.60 2.46
N LYS A 57 15.65 -0.48 3.01
CA LYS A 57 16.90 -0.49 3.77
C LYS A 57 16.70 -1.10 5.16
N THR A 58 15.60 -0.76 5.81
CA THR A 58 15.25 -1.23 7.16
C THR A 58 14.57 -2.60 7.15
N TYR A 59 13.76 -2.86 6.13
CA TYR A 59 12.91 -4.04 6.02
C TYR A 59 13.31 -4.85 4.79
N SER A 60 14.27 -5.76 4.96
CA SER A 60 14.82 -6.58 3.88
C SER A 60 13.78 -7.45 3.17
N PHE A 61 12.77 -7.94 3.89
CA PHE A 61 11.68 -8.75 3.33
C PHE A 61 10.88 -8.03 2.23
N LEU A 62 10.90 -6.69 2.18
CA LEU A 62 10.29 -5.92 1.08
C LEU A 62 11.02 -6.08 -0.25
N LYS A 63 12.22 -6.69 -0.26
CA LYS A 63 12.96 -7.02 -1.48
C LYS A 63 12.52 -8.36 -2.08
N GLU A 64 11.78 -9.18 -1.35
CA GLU A 64 11.32 -10.51 -1.80
C GLU A 64 10.12 -10.43 -2.77
N VAL A 65 9.51 -9.25 -2.90
CA VAL A 65 8.28 -9.04 -3.67
C VAL A 65 8.51 -8.06 -4.81
N ASP A 66 7.59 -8.10 -5.78
CA ASP A 66 7.66 -7.23 -6.95
C ASP A 66 7.74 -5.74 -6.56
N SER A 67 8.69 -5.05 -7.19
CA SER A 67 8.99 -3.66 -6.87
C SER A 67 7.87 -2.72 -7.35
N LEU A 68 7.17 -3.07 -8.42
CA LEU A 68 6.06 -2.29 -8.96
C LEU A 68 4.84 -2.37 -8.05
N ALA A 69 4.58 -3.52 -7.42
CA ALA A 69 3.56 -3.66 -6.39
C ALA A 69 3.78 -2.69 -5.21
N LEU A 70 5.04 -2.52 -4.77
CA LEU A 70 5.39 -1.57 -3.70
C LEU A 70 5.33 -0.11 -4.17
N ALA A 71 5.70 0.18 -5.41
CA ALA A 71 5.53 1.53 -5.99
C ALA A 71 4.04 1.92 -6.04
N ASN A 72 3.17 0.99 -6.44
CA ASN A 72 1.72 1.22 -6.45
C ASN A 72 1.16 1.50 -5.05
N VAL A 73 1.72 0.92 -3.99
CA VAL A 73 1.32 1.23 -2.61
C VAL A 73 1.49 2.70 -2.27
N GLN A 74 2.61 3.31 -2.68
CA GLN A 74 2.81 4.75 -2.53
C GLN A 74 1.75 5.54 -3.29
N LEU A 75 1.50 5.21 -4.56
CA LEU A 75 0.50 5.88 -5.40
C LEU A 75 -0.91 5.77 -4.81
N HIS A 76 -1.26 4.61 -4.25
CA HIS A 76 -2.54 4.41 -3.57
C HIS A 76 -2.68 5.28 -2.32
N LEU A 77 -1.62 5.44 -1.54
CA LEU A 77 -1.62 6.31 -0.36
C LEU A 77 -1.71 7.79 -0.77
N GLU A 78 -0.95 8.22 -1.77
CA GLU A 78 -1.02 9.58 -2.31
C GLU A 78 -2.42 9.91 -2.85
N LYS A 79 -3.03 8.97 -3.59
CA LYS A 79 -4.42 9.10 -4.05
C LYS A 79 -5.41 9.22 -2.89
N ALA A 80 -5.21 8.46 -1.80
CA ALA A 80 -6.06 8.54 -0.62
C ALA A 80 -5.97 9.93 0.04
N TYR A 81 -4.77 10.48 0.19
CA TYR A 81 -4.58 11.85 0.68
C TYR A 81 -5.19 12.90 -0.27
N LYS A 82 -4.96 12.76 -1.59
CA LYS A 82 -5.56 13.65 -2.59
C LYS A 82 -7.09 13.68 -2.47
N ASN A 83 -7.71 12.51 -2.30
CA ASN A 83 -9.16 12.43 -2.11
C ASN A 83 -9.61 13.06 -0.79
N PHE A 84 -8.88 12.83 0.31
CA PHE A 84 -9.15 13.46 1.61
C PHE A 84 -9.15 14.98 1.55
N PHE A 85 -8.17 15.59 0.87
CA PHE A 85 -8.11 17.05 0.73
C PHE A 85 -9.12 17.60 -0.28
N ARG A 86 -9.53 16.80 -1.27
CA ARG A 86 -10.50 17.22 -2.29
C ARG A 86 -11.94 17.19 -1.80
N ASP A 87 -12.31 16.17 -1.04
CA ASP A 87 -13.70 15.97 -0.58
C ASP A 87 -13.73 15.55 0.90
N PRO A 88 -14.24 16.42 1.80
CA PRO A 88 -14.38 16.12 3.22
C PRO A 88 -15.16 14.83 3.53
N LYS A 89 -16.07 14.40 2.64
CA LYS A 89 -16.89 13.18 2.85
C LYS A 89 -16.07 11.88 2.79
N VAL A 90 -14.92 11.88 2.09
CA VAL A 90 -14.08 10.68 1.95
C VAL A 90 -13.39 10.32 3.28
N GLY A 91 -13.10 11.33 4.10
CA GLY A 91 -12.41 11.17 5.38
C GLY A 91 -10.92 10.86 5.23
N PHE A 92 -10.23 10.79 6.37
CA PHE A 92 -8.78 10.59 6.44
C PHE A 92 -8.36 9.16 6.01
N PRO A 93 -7.18 8.97 5.37
CA PRO A 93 -6.67 7.64 5.05
C PRO A 93 -6.60 6.72 6.27
N ARG A 94 -7.06 5.47 6.13
CA ARG A 94 -7.14 4.49 7.21
C ARG A 94 -6.12 3.38 7.03
N PHE A 95 -5.63 2.85 8.14
CA PHE A 95 -4.81 1.64 8.14
C PHE A 95 -5.55 0.46 7.48
N LYS A 96 -4.82 -0.31 6.69
CA LYS A 96 -5.31 -1.52 6.02
C LYS A 96 -5.29 -2.71 6.98
N SER A 97 -6.36 -3.50 6.93
CA SER A 97 -6.48 -4.77 7.65
C SER A 97 -6.44 -5.94 6.67
N LYS A 98 -6.06 -7.14 7.14
CA LYS A 98 -6.11 -8.37 6.33
C LYS A 98 -7.54 -8.84 6.10
N HIS A 99 -8.38 -8.73 7.14
CA HIS A 99 -9.70 -9.35 7.17
C HIS A 99 -10.83 -8.37 6.85
N HIS A 100 -10.52 -7.08 6.79
CA HIS A 100 -11.51 -6.06 6.46
C HIS A 100 -11.07 -5.35 5.18
N SER A 101 -11.79 -5.62 4.09
CA SER A 101 -11.85 -4.69 2.97
C SER A 101 -12.89 -3.65 3.29
N LYS A 102 -12.51 -2.38 3.24
CA LYS A 102 -13.49 -1.33 2.96
C LYS A 102 -13.92 -1.41 1.50
#